data_AF-A0A7X2S6F2-F1
#
_entry.id   AF-A0A7X2S6F2-F1
#
_cell.length_a   1.000
_cell.length_b   1.000
_cell.length_c   1.000
_cell.angle_alpha   90.00
_cell.angle_beta   90.00
_cell.angle_gamma   90.00
#
_symmetry.space_group_name_H-M   'P 1'
#
loop_
_entity.id
_entity.type
_entity.pdbx_description
1 polymer ?
#
loop_
_entity_poly.entity_id
_entity_poly.type
_entity_poly.pdbx_seq_one_letter_code
_entity_poly.pdbx_strand_id
1 'polypeptide(L)' 'MKTHKAYKFRIYPNKEQEILINKTIGCSRFVFNHF' A
#
# COMPACT_ATOMS: atom_id res chain seq x y z
N MET A 1 -12.29 -1.09 -25.43
CA MET A 1 -11.21 -0.44 -24.66
C MET A 1 -11.51 -0.60 -23.17
N LYS A 2 -10.67 -1.30 -22.40
CA LYS A 2 -10.92 -1.51 -20.96
C LYS A 2 -10.47 -0.27 -20.17
N THR A 3 -11.42 0.45 -19.60
CA THR A 3 -11.13 1.57 -18.69
C THR A 3 -10.78 1.01 -17.31
N HIS A 4 -9.50 1.10 -16.93
CA HIS A 4 -9.09 0.73 -15.58
C HIS A 4 -9.58 1.79 -14.59
N LYS A 5 -10.37 1.37 -13.61
CA LYS A 5 -10.81 2.23 -12.51
C LYS A 5 -9.79 2.16 -11.38
N ALA A 6 -9.27 3.30 -10.98
CA ALA A 6 -8.44 3.44 -9.79
C ALA A 6 -9.22 4.21 -8.72
N TYR A 7 -9.10 3.76 -7.48
CA TYR A 7 -9.74 4.42 -6.33
C TYR A 7 -8.64 4.99 -5.44
N LYS A 8 -8.77 6.27 -5.06
CA LYS A 8 -7.88 6.92 -4.11
C LYS A 8 -8.50 6.88 -2.73
N PHE A 9 -7.99 6.00 -1.88
CA PHE A 9 -8.39 5.90 -0.47
C PHE A 9 -7.25 6.35 0.44
N ARG A 10 -7.59 7.02 1.53
CA ARG A 10 -6.66 7.32 2.62
C ARG A 10 -7.01 6.39 3.79
N ILE A 11 -6.06 5.54 4.18
CA ILE A 11 -6.22 4.58 5.26
C ILE A 11 -5.46 5.13 6.48
N TYR A 12 -6.09 5.10 7.65
CA TYR A 12 -5.46 5.40 8.94
C TYR A 12 -5.40 4.11 9.75
N PRO A 13 -4.36 3.28 9.54
CA PRO A 13 -4.24 2.00 10.24
C PRO A 13 -3.98 2.21 11.73
N ASN A 14 -4.43 1.25 12.54
CA ASN A 14 -3.95 1.13 13.91
C ASN A 14 -2.57 0.44 13.94
N LYS A 15 -1.93 0.39 15.11
CA LYS A 15 -0.58 -0.19 15.28
C LYS A 15 -0.46 -1.62 14.74
N GLU A 16 -1.46 -2.47 14.98
CA GLU A 16 -1.42 -3.86 14.52
C GLU A 16 -1.51 -3.94 12.99
N GLN A 17 -2.39 -3.13 12.40
CA GLN A 17 -2.55 -3.04 10.96
C GLN A 17 -1.29 -2.50 10.27
N GLU A 18 -0.61 -1.51 10.84
CA GLU A 18 0.68 -1.03 10.33
C GLU A 18 1.72 -2.16 10.27
N ILE A 19 1.83 -2.94 11.35
CA ILE A 19 2.75 -4.08 11.42
C ILE A 19 2.42 -5.10 10.33
N LEU A 20 1.15 -5.45 10.15
CA LEU A 20 0.71 -6.39 9.13
C LEU A 20 0.95 -5.86 7.71
N ILE A 21 0.64 -4.60 7.45
CA ILE A 21 0.89 -3.93 6.17
C ILE A 21 2.38 -3.94 5.84
N ASN A 22 3.24 -3.58 6.81
CA ASN A 22 4.68 -3.59 6.61
C ASN A 22 5.23 -5.01 6.35
N LYS A 23 4.69 -6.04 7.01
CA LYS A 23 5.05 -7.43 6.72
C LYS A 23 4.58 -7.90 5.33
N THR A 24 3.41 -7.45 4.89
CA THR A 24 2.77 -7.93 3.67
C THR A 24 3.29 -7.24 2.41
N ILE A 25 3.50 -5.93 2.47
CA ILE A 25 3.86 -5.09 1.32
C ILE A 25 5.02 -4.13 1.60
N GLY A 26 5.73 -4.27 2.72
CA GLY A 26 6.84 -3.38 3.09
C GLY A 26 8.00 -3.40 2.10
N CYS A 27 8.36 -4.57 1.56
CA CYS A 27 9.39 -4.71 0.53
C CYS A 27 9.00 -4.00 -0.77
N SER A 28 7.75 -4.16 -1.24
CA SER A 28 7.24 -3.48 -2.43
C SER A 28 7.21 -1.96 -2.24
N ARG A 29 6.87 -1.48 -1.03
CA ARG A 29 6.87 -0.05 -0.70
C ARG A 29 8.28 0.55 -0.69
N PHE A 30 9.28 -0.21 -0.23
CA PHE A 30 10.67 0.23 -0.28
C PHE A 30 11.13 0.41 -1.74
N VAL A 31 10.84 -0.56 -2.61
CA VAL A 31 11.24 -0.51 -4.03
C VAL A 31 10.57 0.66 -4.77
N PHE A 32 9.24 0.82 -4.66
CA PHE A 32 8.50 1.88 -5.36
C PHE A 32 8.80 3.31 -4.89
N ASN A 33 9.35 3.49 -3.69
CA ASN A 33 9.74 4.82 -3.21
C ASN A 33 11.23 5.13 -3.44
N HIS A 34 12.05 4.11 -3.70
CA HIS A 34 13.49 4.26 -3.88
C HIS A 34 13.90 4.39 -5.35
N PHE A 35 13.13 3.77 -6.27
CA PHE A 35 13.30 3.83 -7.71
C PHE A 35 12.12 4.56 -8.35
#